data_AF-A0A9X8ZZ97-F1
#
_entry.id   AF-A0A9X8ZZ97-F1
#
_cell.length_a   1.000
_cell.length_b   1.000
_cell.length_c   1.000
_cell.angle_alpha   90.00
_cell.angle_beta   90.00
_cell.angle_gamma   90.00
#
_symmetry.space_group_name_H-M   'P 1'
#
loop_
_entity.id
_entity.type
_entity.pdbx_description
1 polymer ?
#
loop_
_entity_poly.entity_id
_entity_poly.type
_entity_poly.pdbx_seq_one_letter_code
_entity_poly.pdbx_strand_id
1 'polypeptide(L)'
;MSLYIMGLFLSYMVLNVFTDLKYRKTKNIWHFIFLVVGLGITYFAGIRTGKEIVIVLTMALVCGLLLETFKFSSPGDTKMLVVAALYVSDVAEESAML
;
A
#
# COMPACT_ATOMS: atom_id res chain seq x y z
N MET A 1 8.31 -7.87 13.41
CA MET A 1 8.06 -6.61 12.71
C MET A 1 6.61 -6.53 12.21
N SER A 2 6.03 -7.66 11.82
CA SER A 2 4.70 -7.80 11.19
C SER A 2 3.56 -7.08 11.92
N LEU A 3 3.48 -7.19 13.26
CA LEU A 3 2.50 -6.44 14.07
C LEU A 3 2.58 -4.91 13.87
N TYR A 4 3.78 -4.35 13.74
CA TYR A 4 3.97 -2.92 13.50
C TYR A 4 3.58 -2.53 12.07
N ILE A 5 3.92 -3.36 11.08
CA ILE A 5 3.54 -3.17 9.67
C ILE A 5 2.02 -3.20 9.54
N MET A 6 1.38 -4.17 10.20
CA MET A 6 -0.08 -4.32 10.22
C MET A 6 -0.76 -3.15 10.95
N GLY A 7 -0.19 -2.68 12.06
CA GLY A 7 -0.66 -1.49 12.78
C GLY A 7 -0.59 -0.23 11.93
N LEU A 8 0.52 -0.02 11.21
CA LEU A 8 0.67 1.08 10.26
C LEU A 8 -0.34 0.99 9.11
N PHE A 9 -0.51 -0.20 8.52
CA PHE A 9 -1.50 -0.44 7.47
C PHE A 9 -2.94 -0.16 7.93
N LEU A 10 -3.31 -0.61 9.13
CA LEU A 10 -4.62 -0.32 9.70
C LEU A 10 -4.82 1.17 9.95
N SER A 11 -3.80 1.86 10.48
CA SER A 11 -3.85 3.30 10.70
C SER A 11 -4.04 4.06 9.38
N TYR A 12 -3.35 3.64 8.32
CA TYR A 12 -3.50 4.18 6.97
C TYR A 12 -4.93 4.01 6.44
N MET A 13 -5.48 2.80 6.56
CA MET A 13 -6.83 2.48 6.12
C MET A 13 -7.88 3.32 6.85
N VAL A 14 -7.77 3.40 8.18
CA VAL A 14 -8.68 4.20 9.02
C VAL A 14 -8.57 5.68 8.68
N LEU A 15 -7.36 6.22 8.51
CA LEU A 15 -7.16 7.62 8.15
C LEU A 15 -7.77 7.94 6.78
N ASN A 16 -7.57 7.08 5.79
CA ASN A 16 -8.16 7.27 4.45
C ASN A 16 -9.68 7.28 4.50
N VAL A 17 -10.29 6.27 5.14
CA VAL A 17 -11.75 6.18 5.28
C VAL A 17 -12.28 7.40 6.04
N PHE A 18 -11.62 7.80 7.13
CA PHE A 18 -12.01 8.98 7.87
C PHE A 18 -11.91 10.26 7.03
N THR A 19 -10.83 10.45 6.27
CA THR A 19 -10.69 11.63 5.41
C THR A 19 -11.71 11.66 4.28
N ASP A 20 -12.05 10.51 3.71
CA ASP A 20 -13.07 10.40 2.67
C ASP A 20 -14.46 10.72 3.22
N LEU A 21 -14.82 10.20 4.40
CA LEU A 21 -16.09 10.51 5.06
C LEU A 21 -16.20 12.00 5.44
N LYS A 22 -15.12 12.57 5.99
CA LYS A 22 -15.15 13.94 6.54
C LYS A 22 -14.99 15.02 5.47
N TYR A 23 -14.07 14.83 4.54
CA TYR A 23 -13.67 15.87 3.58
C TYR A 23 -14.13 15.57 2.15
N ARG A 24 -14.64 14.36 1.86
CA ARG A 24 -15.01 13.90 0.52
C ARG A 24 -13.92 14.13 -0.52
N LYS A 25 -12.66 14.11 -0.09
CA LYS A 25 -11.48 14.33 -0.92
C LYS A 25 -10.39 13.34 -0.55
N THR A 26 -9.95 12.59 -1.55
CA THR A 26 -8.75 11.76 -1.47
C THR A 26 -7.51 12.65 -1.42
N LYS A 27 -6.76 12.54 -0.33
CA LYS A 27 -5.53 13.29 -0.11
C LYS A 27 -4.35 12.48 -0.66
N ASN A 28 -3.97 12.73 -1.91
CA ASN A 28 -2.83 12.10 -2.59
C ASN A 28 -1.52 12.10 -1.76
N ILE A 29 -1.31 13.13 -0.94
CA ILE A 29 -0.15 13.26 -0.06
C ILE A 29 -0.09 12.13 0.97
N TRP A 30 -1.22 11.67 1.52
CA TRP A 30 -1.22 10.56 2.48
C TRP A 30 -0.77 9.26 1.82
N HIS A 31 -1.30 8.92 0.64
CA HIS A 31 -0.86 7.74 -0.10
C HIS A 31 0.65 7.77 -0.35
N PHE A 32 1.20 8.92 -0.74
CA PHE A 32 2.63 9.07 -0.97
C PHE A 32 3.47 8.91 0.31
N ILE A 33 3.06 9.55 1.42
CA ILE A 33 3.77 9.42 2.71
C ILE A 33 3.79 7.95 3.15
N PHE A 34 2.65 7.27 3.13
CA PHE A 34 2.57 5.87 3.55
C PHE A 34 3.33 4.94 2.58
N LEU A 35 3.37 5.24 1.28
CA LEU A 35 4.21 4.50 0.34
C LEU A 35 5.70 4.62 0.71
N VAL A 36 6.20 5.83 0.96
CA VAL A 36 7.62 6.08 1.29
C VAL A 36 7.98 5.44 2.63
N VAL A 37 7.11 5.53 3.63
CA VAL A 37 7.30 4.87 4.94
C VAL A 37 7.34 3.35 4.78
N GLY A 38 6.40 2.77 4.02
CA GLY A 38 6.37 1.34 3.73
C GLY A 38 7.67 0.89 3.06
N LEU A 39 8.08 1.56 1.98
CA LEU A 39 9.33 1.28 1.27
C LEU A 39 10.56 1.34 2.17
N GLY A 40 10.62 2.34 3.05
CA GLY A 40 11.68 2.45 4.04
C GLY A 40 11.72 1.24 4.96
N ILE A 41 10.57 0.84 5.50
CA ILE A 41 10.48 -0.34 6.37
C ILE A 41 10.92 -1.60 5.61
N THR A 42 10.39 -1.85 4.42
CA THR A 42 10.72 -3.02 3.60
C THR A 42 12.23 -3.12 3.35
N TYR A 43 12.85 -1.99 2.99
CA TYR A 43 14.28 -1.93 2.65
C TYR A 43 15.19 -2.04 3.87
N PHE A 44 14.93 -1.27 4.94
CA PHE A 44 15.77 -1.27 6.15
C PHE A 44 15.62 -2.53 6.98
N ALA A 45 14.42 -3.13 7.00
CA ALA A 45 14.19 -4.40 7.69
C ALA A 45 14.69 -5.62 6.89
N GLY A 46 15.16 -5.41 5.65
CA GLY A 46 15.66 -6.48 4.78
C GLY A 46 14.59 -7.51 4.41
N ILE A 47 13.31 -7.12 4.43
CA ILE A 47 12.18 -8.02 4.13
C ILE A 47 12.23 -8.45 2.66
N ARG A 48 12.54 -7.50 1.76
CA ARG A 48 12.66 -7.74 0.33
C ARG A 48 13.79 -6.97 -0.31
N THR A 49 14.29 -7.52 -1.42
CA THR A 49 15.23 -6.83 -2.29
C THR A 49 14.53 -5.74 -3.11
N GLY A 50 15.28 -4.72 -3.54
CA GLY A 50 14.71 -3.65 -4.37
C GLY A 50 14.02 -4.13 -5.64
N LYS A 51 14.44 -5.28 -6.21
CA LYS A 51 13.81 -5.88 -7.39
C LYS A 51 12.41 -6.43 -7.09
N GLU A 52 12.25 -7.13 -5.97
CA GLU A 52 10.96 -7.71 -5.55
C GLU A 52 9.94 -6.63 -5.23
N ILE A 53 10.38 -5.55 -4.57
CA ILE A 53 9.56 -4.37 -4.29
C ILE A 53 9.00 -3.80 -5.59
N VAL A 54 9.84 -3.59 -6.61
CA VAL A 54 9.40 -3.05 -7.91
C VAL A 54 8.38 -3.96 -8.57
N ILE A 55 8.59 -5.29 -8.53
CA ILE A 55 7.64 -6.25 -9.09
C ILE A 55 6.27 -6.12 -8.43
N VAL A 56 6.22 -6.10 -7.10
CA VAL A 56 4.95 -5.99 -6.35
C VAL A 56 4.24 -4.69 -6.64
N LEU A 57 4.95 -3.56 -6.65
CA LEU A 57 4.36 -2.26 -6.96
C LEU A 57 3.85 -2.20 -8.41
N THR A 58 4.60 -2.76 -9.36
CA THR A 58 4.21 -2.77 -10.77
C THR A 58 2.98 -3.65 -10.97
N MET A 59 2.93 -4.83 -10.36
CA MET A 59 1.78 -5.73 -10.44
C MET A 59 0.53 -5.10 -9.81
N ALA A 60 0.67 -4.46 -8.65
CA ALA A 60 -0.43 -3.76 -8.00
C ALA A 60 -0.95 -2.58 -8.86
N LEU A 61 -0.03 -1.83 -9.48
CA LEU A 61 -0.39 -0.72 -10.36
C LEU A 61 -1.10 -1.22 -11.62
N VAL A 62 -0.58 -2.26 -12.28
CA VAL A 62 -1.22 -2.87 -13.46
C VAL A 62 -2.61 -3.38 -13.10
N CYS A 63 -2.76 -4.04 -11.96
CA CYS A 63 -4.06 -4.53 -11.49
C CYS A 63 -5.04 -3.38 -11.25
N GLY A 64 -4.60 -2.32 -10.58
CA GLY A 64 -5.44 -1.14 -10.34
C GLY A 64 -5.83 -0.41 -11.63
N LEU A 65 -4.90 -0.26 -12.59
CA LEU A 65 -5.18 0.33 -13.90
C LEU A 65 -6.16 -0.51 -14.72
N LEU A 66 -6.08 -1.84 -14.65
CA LEU A 66 -7.08 -2.72 -15.27
C LEU A 66 -8.46 -2.49 -14.65
N LEU A 67 -8.57 -2.46 -13.32
CA LEU A 67 -9.84 -2.19 -12.63
C LEU A 67 -10.42 -0.82 -12.99
N GLU A 68 -9.57 0.19 -13.14
CA GLU A 68 -9.95 1.54 -13.57
C GLU A 68 -10.44 1.54 -15.02
N THR A 69 -9.79 0.77 -15.91
CA THR A 69 -10.20 0.61 -17.32
C THR A 69 -11.62 0.02 -17.42
N PHE A 70 -11.96 -0.92 -16.55
CA PHE A 70 -13.29 -1.51 -16.46
C PHE A 70 -14.28 -0.69 -15.62
N LYS A 71 -13.90 0.51 -15.15
CA LYS A 71 -14.71 1.41 -14.30
C LYS A 71 -15.16 0.78 -12.97
N PHE A 72 -14.46 -0.25 -12.48
CA PHE A 72 -14.69 -0.83 -11.16
C PHE A 72 -14.01 -0.04 -10.04
N SER A 73 -13.01 0.77 -10.38
CA SER A 73 -12.14 1.47 -9.44
C SER A 73 -11.96 2.92 -9.87
N SER A 74 -11.79 3.83 -8.90
CA SER A 74 -11.40 5.21 -9.17
C SER A 74 -9.87 5.38 -9.12
N PRO A 75 -9.32 6.48 -9.65
CA PRO A 75 -7.88 6.76 -9.55
C PRO A 75 -7.36 6.86 -8.10
N GLY A 76 -8.23 7.15 -7.14
CA GLY A 76 -7.89 7.14 -5.72
C GLY A 76 -7.68 5.72 -5.20
N ASP A 77 -8.62 4.83 -5.54
CA ASP A 77 -8.59 3.42 -5.12
C ASP A 77 -7.40 2.68 -5.74
N THR A 78 -7.05 2.99 -6.99
CA THR A 78 -5.83 2.47 -7.66
C THR A 78 -4.57 2.79 -6.86
N LYS A 79 -4.42 4.02 -6.36
CA LYS A 79 -3.28 4.41 -5.52
C LYS A 79 -3.33 3.72 -4.16
N MET A 80 -4.53 3.58 -3.61
CA MET A 80 -4.74 2.92 -2.33
C MET A 80 -4.36 1.43 -2.40
N LEU A 81 -4.69 0.77 -3.52
CA LEU A 81 -4.30 -0.60 -3.82
C LEU A 81 -2.78 -0.77 -3.87
N VAL A 82 -2.05 0.14 -4.52
CA VAL A 82 -0.58 0.06 -4.60
C VAL A 82 0.06 0.12 -3.21
N VAL A 83 -0.37 1.06 -2.37
CA VAL A 83 0.12 1.15 -0.99
C VAL A 83 -0.27 -0.10 -0.20
N ALA A 84 -1.53 -0.54 -0.31
CA ALA A 84 -2.01 -1.72 0.40
C ALA A 84 -1.25 -2.99 0.01
N ALA A 85 -0.97 -3.17 -1.28
CA ALA A 85 -0.22 -4.31 -1.78
C ALA A 85 1.17 -4.40 -1.17
N LEU A 86 1.88 -3.27 -1.03
CA LEU A 86 3.19 -3.24 -0.37
C LEU A 86 3.10 -3.78 1.06
N TYR A 87 2.27 -3.16 1.90
CA TYR A 87 2.15 -3.54 3.32
C TYR A 87 1.64 -4.98 3.53
N VAL A 88 0.62 -5.41 2.78
CA VAL A 88 0.07 -6.77 2.87
C VAL A 88 1.11 -7.80 2.43
N SER A 89 1.83 -7.51 1.35
CA SER A 89 2.85 -8.41 0.85
C SER A 89 4.06 -8.51 1.77
N ASP A 90 4.44 -7.43 2.45
CA ASP A 90 5.52 -7.43 3.44
C ASP A 90 5.15 -8.27 4.67
N VAL A 91 3.90 -8.16 5.15
CA VAL A 91 3.38 -9.03 6.21
C VAL A 91 3.40 -10.50 5.80
N ALA A 92 3.00 -10.80 4.57
CA ALA A 92 3.00 -12.16 4.04
C ALA A 92 4.43 -12.73 3.94
N GLU A 93 5.38 -11.94 3.41
CA GLU A 93 6.78 -12.34 3.27
C GLU A 93 7.45 -12.57 4.62
N GLU A 94 7.26 -11.64 5.57
CA GLU A 94 7.83 -11.78 6.90
C GLU A 94 7.28 -13.01 7.64
N SER A 95 6.01 -13.34 7.41
CA SER A 95 5.39 -14.54 7.99
C SER A 95 5.91 -15.85 7.38
N ALA A 96 6.39 -15.81 6.13
CA ALA A 96 6.95 -16.98 5.45
C ALA A 96 8.43 -17.25 5.83
N MET A 97 9.11 -16.24 6.38
CA MET A 97 10.50 -16.38 6.87
C MET A 97 10.62 -16.94 8.29
N LEU A 98 9.50 -17.07 9.02
CA LEU A 98 9.41 -17.64 10.39
C LEU A 98 9.16 -19.16 10.35
#